data_AF-A0A2V7CSB6-F1
#
_entry.id   AF-A0A2V7CSB6-F1
#
_cell.length_a   1.000
_cell.length_b   1.000
_cell.length_c   1.000
_cell.angle_alpha   90.00
_cell.angle_beta   90.00
_cell.angle_gamma   90.00
#
_symmetry.space_group_name_H-M   'P 1'
#
loop_
_entity.id
_entity.type
_entity.pdbx_description
1 polymer ?
#
loop_
_entity_poly.entity_id
_entity_poly.type
_entity_poly.pdbx_seq_one_letter_code
_entity_poly.pdbx_strand_id
1 'polypeptide(L)' 'MIPAAFEYHAPTSIAEAIGLLAQLGDDAKVLSGGQSLIPLMKLRLANPRHL' A
#
# COMPACT_ATOMS: atom_id res chain seq x y z
N MET A 1 4.55 15.52 -9.16
CA MET A 1 3.18 15.16 -8.74
C MET A 1 3.26 14.28 -7.51
N ILE A 2 2.45 14.57 -6.48
CA ILE A 2 2.57 14.02 -5.12
C ILE A 2 1.38 13.08 -4.84
N PRO A 3 1.62 11.85 -4.33
CA PRO A 3 0.57 10.92 -3.91
C PRO A 3 -0.39 11.52 -2.87
N ALA A 4 -1.56 10.90 -2.71
CA ALA A 4 -2.36 11.09 -1.50
C ALA A 4 -1.61 10.55 -0.27
N ALA A 5 -1.95 11.02 0.92
CA ALA A 5 -1.39 10.49 2.16
C ALA A 5 -1.83 9.03 2.37
N PHE A 6 -0.92 8.22 2.89
CA PHE A 6 -1.13 6.81 3.23
C PHE A 6 -0.32 6.48 4.49
N GLU A 7 -0.74 5.46 5.21
CA GLU A 7 0.03 4.86 6.29
C GLU A 7 0.92 3.74 5.74
N TYR A 8 2.13 3.60 6.28
CA TYR A 8 3.11 2.63 5.81
C TYR A 8 3.33 1.54 6.85
N HIS A 9 3.22 0.28 6.41
CA HIS A 9 3.46 -0.91 7.21
C HIS A 9 4.66 -1.67 6.65
N ALA A 10 5.53 -2.14 7.54
CA ALA A 10 6.71 -2.94 7.17
C ALA A 10 6.74 -4.26 7.97
N PRO A 11 5.78 -5.17 7.73
CA PRO A 11 5.74 -6.45 8.42
C PRO A 11 7.02 -7.26 8.16
N THR A 12 7.48 -7.97 9.17
CA THR A 12 8.74 -8.75 9.11
C THR A 12 8.50 -10.23 8.80
N SER A 13 7.23 -10.64 8.76
CA SER A 13 6.82 -11.99 8.41
C SER A 13 5.63 -11.99 7.44
N ILE A 14 5.48 -13.07 6.69
CA ILE A 14 4.34 -13.26 5.78
C ILE A 14 3.02 -13.30 6.57
N ALA A 15 3.03 -13.90 7.78
CA ALA A 15 1.86 -13.99 8.63
C ALA A 15 1.37 -12.59 9.07
N GLU A 16 2.28 -11.70 9.48
CA GLU A 16 1.95 -10.30 9.79
C GLU A 16 1.37 -9.57 8.58
N ALA A 17 1.98 -9.73 7.40
CA ALA A 17 1.50 -9.09 6.18
C ALA A 17 0.07 -9.53 5.82
N ILE A 18 -0.21 -10.84 5.90
CA ILE A 18 -1.54 -11.38 5.65
C ILE A 18 -2.55 -10.87 6.69
N GLY A 19 -2.14 -10.81 7.97
CA GLY A 19 -2.98 -10.28 9.05
C GLY A 19 -3.36 -8.82 8.82
N LEU A 20 -2.40 -7.99 8.41
CA LEU A 20 -2.64 -6.58 8.05
C LEU A 20 -3.58 -6.45 6.86
N LEU A 21 -3.38 -7.23 5.80
CA LEU A 21 -4.28 -7.21 4.63
C LEU A 21 -5.72 -7.62 5.00
N ALA A 22 -5.87 -8.63 5.87
CA ALA A 22 -7.18 -9.05 6.36
C ALA A 22 -7.86 -7.99 7.22
N GLN A 23 -7.09 -7.25 8.04
CA GLN A 23 -7.60 -6.20 8.90
C GLN A 23 -7.98 -4.92 8.13
N LEU A 24 -7.15 -4.52 7.16
CA LEU A 24 -7.26 -3.25 6.46
C LEU A 24 -8.11 -3.33 5.18
N GLY A 25 -8.32 -4.54 4.66
CA GLY A 25 -9.22 -4.80 3.54
C GLY A 25 -8.81 -4.07 2.25
N ASP A 26 -9.81 -3.58 1.50
CA ASP A 26 -9.63 -2.97 0.18
C ASP A 26 -8.86 -1.63 0.22
N ASP A 27 -8.71 -1.02 1.40
CA ASP A 27 -7.96 0.21 1.59
C ASP A 27 -6.43 -0.02 1.62
N ALA A 28 -5.98 -1.27 1.72
CA ALA A 28 -4.57 -1.65 1.75
C ALA A 28 -4.07 -2.19 0.40
N LYS A 29 -2.83 -1.86 0.06
CA LYS A 29 -2.16 -2.41 -1.13
C LYS A 29 -0.72 -2.78 -0.85
N VAL A 30 -0.36 -4.03 -1.18
CA VAL A 30 1.01 -4.52 -1.02
C VAL A 30 2.01 -3.71 -1.85
N LEU A 31 3.00 -3.14 -1.17
CA LEU A 31 4.16 -2.51 -1.80
C LEU A 31 5.31 -3.52 -1.95
N SER A 32 5.64 -3.86 -3.20
CA SER A 32 6.85 -4.63 -3.53
C SER A 32 7.98 -3.71 -4.02
N GLY A 33 8.40 -3.81 -5.27
CA GLY A 33 9.42 -2.92 -5.87
C GLY A 33 8.91 -1.51 -6.23
N GLY A 34 7.61 -1.25 -6.08
CA GLY A 34 7.00 0.09 -6.25
C GLY A 34 6.95 0.65 -7.68
N GLN A 35 7.56 0.00 -8.67
CA GLN A 35 7.72 0.55 -10.03
C GLN A 35 6.43 0.71 -10.84
N SER A 36 5.33 0.09 -10.40
CA SER A 36 3.99 0.29 -11.00
C SER A 36 3.07 1.07 -10.07
N LEU A 37 2.96 0.65 -8.80
CA LEU A 37 2.04 1.27 -7.84
C LEU A 37 2.39 2.73 -7.54
N ILE A 38 3.66 3.05 -7.30
CA ILE A 38 4.07 4.42 -6.93
C ILE A 38 3.82 5.42 -8.09
N PRO A 39 4.14 5.11 -9.36
CA PRO A 39 3.72 5.97 -10.48
C PRO A 39 2.21 6.19 -10.55
N LEU A 40 1.40 5.15 -10.36
CA LEU A 40 -0.07 5.28 -10.35
C LEU A 40 -0.56 6.16 -9.20
N MET A 41 0.05 6.06 -8.02
CA MET A 41 -0.25 6.91 -6.86
C MET A 41 0.15 8.37 -7.09
N LYS A 42 1.32 8.61 -7.69
CA LYS A 42 1.78 9.95 -8.05
C LYS A 42 0.81 10.62 -9.02
N LEU A 43 0.21 9.85 -9.93
CA LEU A 43 -0.81 10.30 -10.89
C LEU A 43 -2.25 10.26 -10.33
N ARG A 44 -2.43 9.86 -9.06
CA ARG A 44 -3.73 9.73 -8.38
C ARG A 44 -4.70 8.74 -9.04
N LEU A 45 -4.18 7.82 -9.85
CA LEU A 45 -4.95 6.73 -10.47
C LEU A 45 -5.18 5.57 -9.50
N ALA A 46 -4.35 5.46 -8.45
CA ALA A 46 -4.55 4.58 -7.31
C ALA A 46 -4.33 5.38 -6.02
N ASN A 47 -5.22 5.26 -5.04
CA ASN A 47 -5.13 6.01 -3.78
C ASN A 47 -5.38 5.10 -2.57
N PRO A 48 -4.56 4.04 -2.36
CA PRO A 48 -4.68 3.21 -1.17
C PRO A 48 -4.40 4.06 0.08
N ARG A 49 -5.06 3.74 1.18
CA ARG A 49 -4.85 4.41 2.47
C ARG A 49 -3.72 3.76 3.27
N HIS A 50 -3.39 2.51 2.94
CA HIS A 50 -2.31 1.76 3.59
C HIS A 50 -1.43 1.06 2.54
N LEU A 51 -0.10 1.11 2.75
CA LEU A 51 0.90 0.38 1.98
C LEU A 51 1.62 -0.66 2.83
#